data_AF-A0AAU8U2H0-F1
#
_entry.id   AF-A0AAU8U2H0-F1
#
_cell.length_a   1.000
_cell.length_b   1.000
_cell.length_c   1.000
_cell.angle_alpha   90.00
_cell.angle_beta   90.00
_cell.angle_gamma   90.00
#
_symmetry.space_group_name_H-M   'P 1'
#
loop_
_entity.id
_entity.type
_entity.pdbx_description
1 polymer ?
#
loop_
_entity_poly.entity_id
_entity_poly.type
_entity_poly.pdbx_seq_one_letter_code
_entity_poly.pdbx_strand_id
1 'polypeptide(L)'
;MSNKVIRRLKLAIEKIDQINEICKTKGISEALEDELLTKPAIMKHFDVIHQQFKKIEEEGKKEALNGLKEKDLKGIRDIRNFSSHDYDNINKNIVKDAIEKELPSLKEDLQKIVKEKEKTICKDLEKKIDYLNKKQNILISQAKRDLINSIKKQYAELQKNGIDLDKSYVEKFKKISKDNLIERSR
;
A
#
# COMPACT_ATOMS: atom_id res chain seq x y z
N MET A 1 -8.11 -2.32 -10.61
CA MET A 1 -6.98 -1.72 -9.87
C MET A 1 -6.25 -2.82 -9.11
N SER A 2 -4.94 -3.01 -9.27
CA SER A 2 -4.28 -4.19 -8.69
C SER A 2 -3.83 -3.94 -7.24
N ASN A 3 -4.16 -4.85 -6.33
CA ASN A 3 -3.71 -4.87 -4.94
C ASN A 3 -2.19 -4.71 -4.75
N LYS A 4 -1.40 -5.05 -5.78
CA LYS A 4 0.03 -4.80 -5.86
C LYS A 4 0.41 -3.34 -5.59
N VAL A 5 -0.39 -2.37 -6.06
CA VAL A 5 -0.14 -0.93 -5.84
C VAL A 5 -0.27 -0.60 -4.36
N ILE A 6 -1.35 -1.04 -3.69
CA ILE A 6 -1.54 -0.81 -2.26
C ILE A 6 -0.37 -1.39 -1.47
N ARG A 7 0.09 -2.61 -1.81
CA ARG A 7 1.25 -3.22 -1.17
C ARG A 7 2.52 -2.38 -1.34
N ARG A 8 2.74 -1.80 -2.51
CA ARG A 8 3.90 -0.93 -2.77
C ARG A 8 3.84 0.35 -1.94
N LEU A 9 2.66 0.97 -1.84
CA LEU A 9 2.46 2.17 -1.01
C LEU A 9 2.63 1.86 0.48
N LYS A 10 2.07 0.74 0.97
CA LYS A 10 2.28 0.25 2.36
C LYS A 10 3.75 -0.01 2.65
N LEU A 11 4.49 -0.62 1.71
CA LEU A 11 5.92 -0.84 1.87
C LEU A 11 6.70 0.48 1.92
N ALA A 12 6.33 1.49 1.14
CA ALA A 12 6.93 2.82 1.24
C ALA A 12 6.70 3.44 2.62
N ILE A 13 5.48 3.36 3.15
CA ILE A 13 5.14 3.82 4.53
C ILE A 13 6.02 3.10 5.56
N GLU A 14 6.15 1.77 5.47
CA GLU A 14 6.99 0.98 6.37
C GLU A 14 8.47 1.43 6.33
N LYS A 15 8.97 1.81 5.15
CA LYS A 15 10.35 2.30 5.00
C LYS A 15 10.54 3.69 5.60
N ILE A 16 9.53 4.55 5.53
CA ILE A 16 9.53 5.83 6.24
C ILE A 16 9.56 5.59 7.76
N ASP A 17 8.79 4.61 8.25
CA ASP A 17 8.80 4.25 9.67
C ASP A 17 10.16 3.73 10.12
N GLN A 18 10.82 2.89 9.32
CA GLN A 18 12.17 2.40 9.62
C GLN A 18 13.20 3.53 9.68
N ILE A 19 13.13 4.51 8.78
CA ILE A 19 13.99 5.72 8.85
C ILE A 19 13.75 6.45 10.17
N ASN A 20 12.49 6.69 10.53
CA ASN A 20 12.14 7.38 11.76
C ASN A 20 12.63 6.63 13.01
N GLU A 21 12.50 5.30 13.05
CA GLU A 21 13.00 4.49 14.16
C GLU A 21 14.52 4.56 14.29
N ILE A 22 15.26 4.47 13.17
CA ILE A 22 16.71 4.66 13.17
C ILE A 22 17.07 6.03 13.76
N CYS A 23 16.41 7.09 13.29
CA CYS A 23 16.68 8.45 13.75
C CYS A 23 16.26 8.69 15.21
N LYS A 24 15.27 7.96 15.76
CA LYS A 24 14.88 8.08 17.18
C LYS A 24 15.96 7.56 18.13
N THR A 25 16.77 6.59 17.72
CA THR A 25 17.77 5.97 18.62
C THR A 25 18.91 6.89 19.02
N LYS A 26 19.33 7.81 18.13
CA LYS A 26 20.48 8.71 18.35
C LYS A 26 20.31 10.13 17.77
N GLY A 27 19.14 10.45 17.23
CA GLY A 27 18.92 11.71 16.51
C GLY A 27 19.35 11.65 15.04
N ILE A 28 18.78 12.54 14.22
CA ILE A 28 18.98 12.53 12.76
C ILE A 28 20.43 12.83 12.39
N SER A 29 21.03 13.88 12.98
CA SER A 29 22.41 14.26 12.68
C SER A 29 23.37 13.11 12.98
N GLU A 30 23.33 12.53 14.18
CA GLU A 30 24.21 11.42 14.56
C GLU A 30 23.96 10.16 13.73
N ALA A 31 22.70 9.91 13.32
CA ALA A 31 22.39 8.81 12.43
C ALA A 31 22.97 8.99 11.02
N LEU A 32 23.12 10.23 10.56
CA LEU A 32 23.74 10.55 9.27
C LEU A 32 25.28 10.65 9.34
N GLU A 33 25.88 10.77 10.52
CA GLU A 33 27.34 10.72 10.72
C GLU A 33 27.89 9.29 10.78
N ASP A 34 27.08 8.32 11.18
CA ASP A 34 27.48 6.91 11.20
C ASP A 34 27.48 6.30 9.79
N GLU A 35 28.65 6.36 9.16
CA GLU A 35 28.95 5.83 7.83
C GLU A 35 28.88 4.30 7.74
N LEU A 36 28.94 3.58 8.86
CA LEU A 36 29.00 2.12 8.87
C LEU A 36 27.61 1.48 8.90
N LEU A 37 26.70 2.00 9.71
CA LEU A 37 25.41 1.34 9.98
C LEU A 37 24.22 2.21 9.58
N THR A 38 24.01 3.35 10.24
CA THR A 38 22.71 4.03 10.12
C THR A 38 22.56 4.90 8.89
N LYS A 39 23.60 5.61 8.44
CA LYS A 39 23.52 6.35 7.17
C LYS A 39 23.26 5.37 6.01
N PRO A 40 24.00 4.25 5.84
CA PRO A 40 23.68 3.26 4.82
C PRO A 40 22.24 2.72 4.90
N ALA A 41 21.76 2.42 6.11
CA ALA A 41 20.40 1.92 6.30
C ALA A 41 19.33 2.95 5.88
N ILE A 42 19.48 4.21 6.29
CA ILE A 42 18.60 5.31 5.89
C ILE A 42 18.58 5.46 4.36
N MET A 43 19.76 5.50 3.72
CA MET A 43 19.87 5.59 2.26
C MET A 43 19.18 4.42 1.57
N LYS A 44 19.35 3.21 2.11
CA LYS A 44 18.70 2.02 1.55
C LYS A 44 17.18 2.11 1.64
N HIS A 45 16.64 2.64 2.72
CA HIS A 45 15.20 2.84 2.85
C HIS A 45 14.67 3.87 1.83
N PHE A 46 15.38 4.98 1.61
CA PHE A 46 15.06 5.94 0.54
C PHE A 46 15.07 5.29 -0.86
N ASP A 47 16.08 4.49 -1.18
CA ASP A 47 16.14 3.72 -2.44
C ASP A 47 14.93 2.79 -2.59
N VAL A 48 14.56 2.06 -1.53
CA VAL A 48 13.40 1.16 -1.58
C VAL A 48 12.09 1.92 -1.81
N ILE A 49 11.91 3.10 -1.17
CA ILE A 49 10.75 3.98 -1.40
C ILE A 49 10.70 4.40 -2.87
N HIS A 50 11.82 4.93 -3.39
CA HIS A 50 11.95 5.33 -4.80
C HIS A 50 11.58 4.20 -5.76
N GLN A 51 12.10 2.99 -5.51
CA GLN A 51 11.81 1.81 -6.33
C GLN A 51 10.32 1.42 -6.31
N GLN A 52 9.61 1.64 -5.20
CA GLN A 52 8.17 1.36 -5.17
C GLN A 52 7.40 2.32 -6.08
N PHE A 53 7.73 3.60 -6.07
CA PHE A 53 7.11 4.59 -6.94
C PHE A 53 7.43 4.32 -8.41
N LYS A 54 8.70 4.08 -8.74
CA LYS A 54 9.13 3.73 -10.10
C LYS A 54 8.38 2.51 -10.64
N LYS A 55 8.25 1.44 -9.84
CA LYS A 55 7.51 0.24 -10.24
C LYS A 55 6.00 0.47 -10.39
N ILE A 56 5.41 1.47 -9.72
CA ILE A 56 4.01 1.87 -9.94
C ILE A 56 3.87 2.56 -11.30
N GLU A 57 4.80 3.46 -11.63
CA GLU A 57 4.84 4.16 -12.91
C GLU A 57 5.07 3.21 -14.09
N GLU A 58 6.05 2.30 -13.98
CA GLU A 58 6.37 1.29 -15.00
C GLU A 58 5.21 0.32 -15.27
N GLU A 59 4.35 0.10 -14.27
CA GLU A 59 3.13 -0.72 -14.43
C GLU A 59 1.97 0.06 -15.06
N GLY A 60 2.19 1.30 -15.51
CA GLY A 60 1.18 2.16 -16.12
C GLY A 60 0.15 2.69 -15.14
N LYS A 61 0.48 2.76 -13.84
CA LYS A 61 -0.45 3.13 -12.75
C LYS A 61 -0.05 4.44 -12.07
N LYS A 62 0.52 5.37 -12.84
CA LYS A 62 1.04 6.66 -12.34
C LYS A 62 -0.04 7.45 -11.59
N GLU A 63 -1.30 7.32 -11.99
CA GLU A 63 -2.46 7.94 -11.34
C GLU A 63 -2.61 7.55 -9.86
N ALA A 64 -2.02 6.43 -9.43
CA ALA A 64 -1.97 6.06 -8.03
C ALA A 64 -1.10 6.98 -7.16
N LEU A 65 -0.24 7.79 -7.78
CA LEU A 65 0.67 8.74 -7.13
C LEU A 65 0.19 10.20 -7.23
N ASN A 66 -0.92 10.49 -7.92
CA ASN A 66 -1.39 11.87 -8.16
C ASN A 66 -1.70 12.68 -6.89
N GLY A 67 -1.94 12.02 -5.76
CA GLY A 67 -2.15 12.69 -4.47
C GLY A 67 -0.87 13.08 -3.74
N LEU A 68 0.30 12.79 -4.31
CA LEU A 68 1.60 13.12 -3.72
C LEU A 68 2.11 14.45 -4.25
N LYS A 69 2.80 15.22 -3.39
CA LYS A 69 3.40 16.50 -3.79
C LYS A 69 4.63 16.23 -4.65
N GLU A 70 4.77 17.01 -5.72
CA GLU A 70 5.92 16.88 -6.63
C GLU A 70 7.26 17.06 -5.91
N LYS A 71 7.31 18.00 -4.94
CA LYS A 71 8.50 18.23 -4.12
C LYS A 71 8.95 16.97 -3.36
N ASP A 72 8.00 16.18 -2.84
CA ASP A 72 8.33 14.99 -2.04
C ASP A 72 8.88 13.89 -2.96
N LEU A 73 8.28 13.73 -4.15
CA LEU A 73 8.78 12.79 -5.17
C LEU A 73 10.18 13.19 -5.67
N LYS A 74 10.44 14.49 -5.81
CA LYS A 74 11.75 15.02 -6.18
C LYS A 74 12.77 14.77 -5.08
N GLY A 75 12.46 15.08 -3.81
CA GLY A 75 13.35 14.84 -2.67
C GLY A 75 13.79 13.39 -2.55
N ILE A 76 12.84 12.44 -2.68
CA ILE A 76 13.15 11.00 -2.72
C ILE A 76 14.10 10.64 -3.87
N ARG A 77 13.90 11.21 -5.06
CA ARG A 77 14.74 10.95 -6.24
C ARG A 77 16.15 11.52 -6.05
N ASP A 78 16.26 12.73 -5.51
CA ASP A 78 17.52 13.42 -5.29
C ASP A 78 18.37 12.64 -4.27
N ILE A 79 17.78 12.21 -3.15
CA ILE A 79 18.46 11.37 -2.14
C ILE A 79 18.89 10.02 -2.71
N ARG A 80 18.05 9.37 -3.52
CA ARG A 80 18.41 8.13 -4.20
C ARG A 80 19.61 8.32 -5.14
N ASN A 81 19.67 9.44 -5.85
CA ASN A 81 20.79 9.74 -6.75
C ASN A 81 22.09 9.95 -5.97
N PHE A 82 22.04 10.72 -4.87
CA PHE A 82 23.16 10.88 -3.96
C PHE A 82 23.65 9.53 -3.40
N SER A 83 22.72 8.69 -2.94
CA SER A 83 23.05 7.34 -2.44
C SER A 83 23.72 6.43 -3.47
N SER A 84 23.51 6.67 -4.77
CA SER A 84 23.99 5.76 -5.83
C SER A 84 25.26 6.25 -6.52
N HIS A 85 25.50 7.57 -6.53
CA HIS A 85 26.54 8.19 -7.36
C HIS A 85 27.48 9.13 -6.60
N ASP A 86 27.04 9.73 -5.48
CA ASP A 86 27.79 10.74 -4.74
C ASP A 86 27.77 10.44 -3.23
N TYR A 87 27.98 9.17 -2.86
CA TYR A 87 27.82 8.71 -1.47
C TYR A 87 28.78 9.39 -0.46
N ASP A 88 29.98 9.74 -0.91
CA ASP A 88 30.98 10.44 -0.10
C ASP A 88 30.66 11.94 0.04
N ASN A 89 29.92 12.51 -0.92
CA ASN A 89 29.61 13.94 -0.99
C ASN A 89 28.14 14.25 -0.66
N ILE A 90 27.42 13.31 -0.02
CA ILE A 90 26.02 13.52 0.35
C ILE A 90 25.91 14.75 1.24
N ASN A 91 25.15 15.74 0.79
CA ASN A 91 24.80 16.87 1.62
C ASN A 91 23.81 16.42 2.72
N LYS A 92 24.36 16.13 3.90
CA LYS A 92 23.59 15.64 5.07
C LYS A 92 22.46 16.60 5.47
N ASN A 93 22.58 17.91 5.20
CA ASN A 93 21.51 18.86 5.47
C ASN A 93 20.29 18.64 4.56
N ILE A 94 20.49 18.25 3.30
CA ILE A 94 19.39 17.92 2.38
C ILE A 94 18.65 16.67 2.89
N VAL A 95 19.40 15.64 3.28
CA VAL A 95 18.80 14.40 3.80
C VAL A 95 18.07 14.67 5.12
N LYS A 96 18.67 15.46 6.01
CA LYS A 96 18.06 15.89 7.26
C LYS A 96 16.73 16.62 7.01
N ASP A 97 16.72 17.61 6.11
CA ASP A 97 15.51 18.35 5.75
C ASP A 97 14.43 17.42 5.20
N ALA A 98 14.80 16.46 4.36
CA ALA A 98 13.85 15.48 3.84
C ALA A 98 13.26 14.60 4.96
N ILE A 99 14.06 14.16 5.93
CA ILE A 99 13.59 13.36 7.06
C ILE A 99 12.68 14.19 7.98
N GLU A 100 13.05 15.43 8.30
CA GLU A 100 12.31 16.27 9.25
C GLU A 100 11.03 16.87 8.66
N LYS A 101 11.05 17.25 7.37
CA LYS A 101 10.00 18.09 6.77
C LYS A 101 9.21 17.37 5.69
N GLU A 102 9.83 16.52 4.89
CA GLU A 102 9.20 15.92 3.71
C GLU A 102 8.60 14.54 4.00
N LEU A 103 9.36 13.65 4.66
CA LEU A 103 8.90 12.30 4.98
C LEU A 103 7.61 12.27 5.83
N PRO A 104 7.41 13.14 6.83
CA PRO A 104 6.15 13.16 7.59
C PRO A 104 4.95 13.47 6.69
N SER A 105 5.06 14.51 5.86
CA SER A 105 4.02 14.89 4.90
C SER A 105 3.77 13.78 3.89
N LEU A 106 4.83 13.20 3.32
CA LEU A 106 4.74 12.12 2.35
C LEU A 106 4.03 10.90 2.96
N LYS A 107 4.35 10.55 4.20
CA LYS A 107 3.72 9.43 4.91
C LYS A 107 2.21 9.65 5.08
N GLU A 108 1.79 10.84 5.49
CA GLU A 108 0.37 11.18 5.63
C GLU A 108 -0.37 11.06 4.30
N ASP A 109 0.20 11.59 3.23
CA ASP A 109 -0.42 11.55 1.91
C ASP A 109 -0.50 10.11 1.37
N LEU A 110 0.54 9.30 1.56
CA LEU A 110 0.51 7.86 1.26
C LEU A 110 -0.58 7.12 2.05
N GLN A 111 -0.72 7.41 3.34
CA GLN A 111 -1.74 6.79 4.19
C GLN A 111 -3.16 7.15 3.74
N LYS A 112 -3.41 8.41 3.37
CA LYS A 112 -4.69 8.86 2.79
C LYS A 112 -5.00 8.10 1.50
N ILE A 113 -4.04 8.04 0.57
CA ILE A 113 -4.18 7.33 -0.70
C ILE A 113 -4.48 5.84 -0.48
N VAL A 114 -3.76 5.19 0.43
CA VAL A 114 -3.99 3.77 0.76
C VAL A 114 -5.42 3.58 1.29
N LYS A 115 -5.83 4.40 2.26
CA LYS A 115 -7.17 4.30 2.89
C LYS A 115 -8.30 4.51 1.87
N GLU A 116 -8.15 5.47 0.96
CA GLU A 116 -9.14 5.72 -0.11
C GLU A 116 -9.24 4.55 -1.08
N LYS A 117 -8.11 3.97 -1.46
CA LYS A 117 -8.06 2.80 -2.35
C LYS A 117 -8.67 1.58 -1.69
N GLU A 118 -8.32 1.29 -0.44
CA GLU A 118 -8.90 0.19 0.35
C GLU A 118 -10.42 0.33 0.46
N LYS A 119 -10.91 1.53 0.81
CA LYS A 119 -12.34 1.83 0.87
C LYS A 119 -13.04 1.58 -0.46
N THR A 120 -12.40 1.92 -1.58
CA THR A 120 -12.95 1.68 -2.93
C THR A 120 -13.08 0.19 -3.23
N ILE A 121 -12.06 -0.61 -2.91
CA ILE A 121 -12.10 -2.07 -3.15
C ILE A 121 -13.14 -2.74 -2.25
N CYS A 122 -13.21 -2.33 -0.96
CA CYS A 122 -14.24 -2.83 -0.05
C CYS A 122 -15.64 -2.53 -0.59
N LYS A 123 -15.92 -1.29 -0.99
CA LYS A 123 -17.21 -0.90 -1.59
C LYS A 123 -17.58 -1.72 -2.82
N ASP A 124 -16.61 -2.05 -3.68
CA ASP A 124 -16.87 -2.86 -4.86
C ASP A 124 -17.24 -4.31 -4.49
N LEU A 125 -16.59 -4.88 -3.47
CA LEU A 125 -16.96 -6.20 -2.94
C LEU A 125 -18.34 -6.17 -2.26
N GLU A 126 -18.60 -5.15 -1.45
CA GLU A 126 -19.88 -4.92 -0.77
C GLU A 126 -21.04 -4.89 -1.78
N LYS A 127 -20.89 -4.13 -2.88
CA LYS A 127 -21.87 -4.09 -3.97
C LYS A 127 -22.15 -5.47 -4.57
N LYS A 128 -21.12 -6.30 -4.78
CA LYS A 128 -21.29 -7.66 -5.29
C LYS A 128 -22.04 -8.56 -4.31
N ILE A 129 -21.71 -8.47 -3.02
CA ILE A 129 -22.40 -9.19 -1.96
C ILE A 129 -23.87 -8.80 -1.91
N ASP A 130 -24.17 -7.50 -1.93
CA ASP A 130 -25.54 -7.01 -1.92
C ASP A 130 -26.32 -7.39 -3.18
N TYR A 131 -25.68 -7.34 -4.35
CA TYR A 131 -26.28 -7.80 -5.60
C TYR A 131 -26.66 -9.28 -5.53
N LEU A 132 -25.74 -10.14 -5.05
CA LEU A 132 -26.01 -11.56 -4.88
C LEU A 132 -27.19 -11.77 -3.92
N ASN A 133 -27.19 -11.13 -2.75
CA ASN A 133 -28.27 -11.27 -1.77
C ASN A 133 -29.64 -10.85 -2.33
N LYS A 134 -29.69 -9.77 -3.12
CA LYS A 134 -30.93 -9.26 -3.72
C LYS A 134 -31.45 -10.13 -4.87
N LYS A 135 -30.56 -10.79 -5.61
CA LYS A 135 -30.88 -11.43 -6.90
C LYS A 135 -30.70 -12.94 -6.90
N GLN A 136 -30.32 -13.55 -5.78
CA GLN A 136 -30.03 -14.99 -5.68
C GLN A 136 -31.13 -15.92 -6.22
N ASN A 137 -32.41 -15.53 -6.10
CA ASN A 137 -33.54 -16.36 -6.51
C ASN A 137 -33.86 -16.25 -8.02
N ILE A 138 -33.28 -15.27 -8.71
CA ILE A 138 -33.52 -15.02 -10.13
C ILE A 138 -32.25 -15.19 -10.99
N LEU A 139 -31.10 -15.34 -10.35
CA LEU A 139 -29.85 -15.67 -11.05
C LEU A 139 -29.89 -17.13 -11.49
N ILE A 140 -29.62 -17.37 -12.77
CA ILE A 140 -29.37 -18.72 -13.27
C ILE A 140 -28.20 -19.36 -12.53
N SER A 141 -28.23 -20.68 -12.35
CA SER A 141 -27.29 -21.41 -11.49
C SER A 141 -25.82 -21.15 -11.84
N GLN A 142 -25.48 -21.05 -13.13
CA GLN A 142 -24.11 -20.76 -13.56
C GLN A 142 -23.67 -19.34 -13.15
N ALA A 143 -24.47 -18.32 -13.46
CA ALA A 143 -24.17 -16.92 -13.10
C ALA A 143 -24.05 -16.73 -11.58
N LYS A 144 -24.92 -17.41 -10.80
CA LYS A 144 -24.84 -17.42 -9.33
C LYS A 144 -23.49 -17.99 -8.86
N ARG A 145 -23.08 -19.14 -9.40
CA ARG A 145 -21.79 -19.77 -9.05
C ARG A 145 -20.60 -18.87 -9.40
N ASP A 146 -20.59 -18.28 -10.58
CA ASP A 146 -19.49 -17.42 -11.03
C ASP A 146 -19.36 -16.16 -10.17
N LEU A 147 -20.49 -15.55 -9.79
CA LEU A 147 -20.51 -14.42 -8.88
C LEU A 147 -20.00 -14.79 -7.48
N ILE A 148 -20.43 -15.93 -6.93
CA ILE A 148 -19.95 -16.43 -5.63
C ILE A 148 -18.43 -16.65 -5.66
N ASN A 149 -17.93 -17.30 -6.72
CA ASN A 149 -16.49 -17.54 -6.89
C ASN A 149 -15.72 -16.21 -7.00
N SER A 150 -16.25 -15.23 -7.73
CA SER A 150 -15.68 -13.88 -7.82
C SER A 150 -15.60 -13.19 -6.47
N ILE A 151 -16.67 -13.24 -5.66
CA ILE A 151 -16.74 -12.68 -4.31
C ILE A 151 -15.71 -13.37 -3.40
N LYS A 152 -15.66 -14.71 -3.40
CA LYS A 152 -14.69 -15.48 -2.59
C LYS A 152 -13.25 -15.12 -2.95
N LYS A 153 -12.94 -15.05 -4.24
CA LYS A 153 -11.61 -14.67 -4.72
C LYS A 153 -11.23 -13.26 -4.26
N GLN A 154 -12.12 -12.29 -4.41
CA GLN A 154 -11.87 -10.91 -3.98
C GLN A 154 -11.71 -10.80 -2.46
N TYR A 155 -12.55 -11.49 -1.68
CA TYR A 155 -12.45 -11.49 -0.22
C TYR A 155 -11.12 -12.08 0.25
N ALA A 156 -10.69 -13.23 -0.30
CA ALA A 156 -9.38 -13.82 -0.01
C ALA A 156 -8.23 -12.88 -0.37
N GLU A 157 -8.38 -12.10 -1.45
CA GLU A 157 -7.39 -11.11 -1.85
C GLU A 157 -7.33 -9.93 -0.88
N LEU A 158 -8.46 -9.44 -0.36
CA LEU A 158 -8.48 -8.42 0.70
C LEU A 158 -7.71 -8.90 1.94
N GLN A 159 -7.99 -10.11 2.40
CA GLN A 159 -7.33 -10.69 3.58
C GLN A 159 -5.82 -10.82 3.38
N LYS A 160 -5.38 -11.30 2.21
CA LYS A 160 -3.94 -11.40 1.88
C LYS A 160 -3.22 -10.05 1.94
N ASN A 161 -3.92 -8.95 1.71
CA ASN A 161 -3.35 -7.60 1.70
C ASN A 161 -3.58 -6.84 3.03
N GLY A 162 -4.11 -7.53 4.06
CA GLY A 162 -4.44 -6.93 5.34
C GLY A 162 -5.45 -5.80 5.21
N ILE A 163 -6.45 -5.97 4.35
CA ILE A 163 -7.55 -5.03 4.17
C ILE A 163 -8.78 -5.62 4.84
N ASP A 164 -9.30 -4.91 5.84
CA ASP A 164 -10.46 -5.36 6.59
C ASP A 164 -11.77 -4.88 5.94
N LEU A 165 -12.68 -5.83 5.80
CA LEU A 165 -14.05 -5.57 5.38
C LEU A 165 -14.91 -5.29 6.62
N ASP A 166 -15.91 -4.42 6.48
CA ASP A 166 -16.85 -4.13 7.55
C ASP A 166 -17.49 -5.41 8.12
N LYS A 167 -17.62 -5.47 9.45
CA LYS A 167 -18.08 -6.65 10.18
C LYS A 167 -19.43 -7.18 9.65
N SER A 168 -20.35 -6.29 9.30
CA SER A 168 -21.66 -6.68 8.77
C SER A 168 -21.53 -7.43 7.43
N TYR A 169 -20.58 -7.04 6.58
CA TYR A 169 -20.33 -7.69 5.30
C TYR A 169 -19.51 -8.97 5.44
N VAL A 170 -18.63 -9.06 6.44
CA VAL A 170 -17.96 -10.32 6.80
C VAL A 170 -19.01 -11.38 7.17
N GLU A 171 -20.03 -11.02 7.94
CA GLU A 171 -21.13 -11.94 8.29
C GLU A 171 -21.96 -12.36 7.07
N LYS A 172 -22.32 -11.41 6.19
CA LYS A 172 -22.99 -11.71 4.92
C LYS A 172 -22.16 -12.68 4.06
N PHE A 173 -20.85 -12.45 3.95
CA PHE A 173 -19.94 -13.32 3.22
C PHE A 173 -19.87 -14.75 3.79
N LYS A 174 -19.86 -14.89 5.13
CA LYS A 174 -19.86 -16.20 5.80
C LYS A 174 -21.12 -17.01 5.46
N LYS A 175 -22.29 -16.37 5.36
CA LYS A 175 -23.54 -17.02 4.93
C LYS A 175 -23.43 -17.55 3.50
N ILE A 176 -23.00 -16.70 2.56
CA ILE A 176 -22.75 -17.07 1.15
C ILE A 176 -21.79 -18.26 1.03
N SER A 177 -20.74 -18.27 1.85
CA SER A 177 -19.74 -19.34 1.82
C SER A 177 -20.26 -20.68 2.35
N LYS A 178 -21.13 -20.66 3.38
CA LYS A 178 -21.78 -21.86 3.92
C LYS A 178 -22.80 -22.45 2.96
N ASP A 179 -23.67 -21.62 2.38
CA ASP A 179 -24.76 -22.09 1.50
C ASP A 179 -24.21 -22.76 0.23
N ASN A 180 -23.06 -22.33 -0.26
CA ASN A 180 -22.42 -22.89 -1.45
C ASN A 180 -21.73 -24.25 -1.20
N LEU A 181 -21.39 -24.61 0.05
CA LEU A 181 -20.84 -25.94 0.40
C LEU A 181 -21.94 -27.02 0.34
N ILE A 182 -23.17 -26.65 0.65
CA ILE A 182 -24.34 -27.54 0.63
C ILE A 182 -24.77 -27.86 -0.81
N GLU A 183 -24.67 -26.90 -1.74
CA GLU A 183 -24.93 -27.14 -3.17
C GLU A 183 -23.89 -28.03 -3.87
N ARG A 184 -22.68 -28.20 -3.32
CA ARG A 184 -21.62 -29.08 -3.89
C ARG A 184 -21.69 -30.53 -3.41
N SER A 185 -22.53 -30.82 -2.42
CA SER A 185 -22.69 -32.14 -1.79
C SER A 185 -24.01 -32.83 -2.19
N ARG A 186 -24.71 -32.28 -3.19
CA ARG A 186 -25.88 -32.85 -3.85
C ARG A 186 -25.59 -33.01 -5.34
#